data_AF-A0A2S8R8Z1-F1
#
_entry.id   AF-A0A2S8R8Z1-F1
#
_cell.length_a   1.000
_cell.length_b   1.000
_cell.length_c   1.000
_cell.angle_alpha   90.00
_cell.angle_beta   90.00
_cell.angle_gamma   90.00
#
_symmetry.space_group_name_H-M   'P 1'
#
loop_
_entity.id
_entity.type
_entity.pdbx_description
1 polymer ?
#
loop_
_entity_poly.entity_id
_entity_poly.type
_entity_poly.pdbx_seq_one_letter_code
_entity_poly.pdbx_strand_id
1 'polypeptide(L)'
;MEEPLLKIGQIAAFFNVSVKAIRIYEKKGIIIPAKIDPDTGYRYYTADQVQTLAALLELKALGFSLSEIKSIISGGINDSDLVAALVRKRLAWQDAIASAQNKIDAIDRITECIKKSKEATKLQELTDEQRAWLLVKMVCVEDLYGQKVLSEALWL
;
A
#
# COMPACT_ATOMS: atom_id res chain seq x y z
N MET A 1 -13.57 21.75 37.01
CA MET A 1 -14.08 20.41 36.61
C MET A 1 -12.86 19.52 36.47
N GLU A 2 -12.86 18.34 37.10
CA GLU A 2 -11.80 17.36 36.87
C GLU A 2 -11.88 16.90 35.41
N GLU A 3 -10.74 16.88 34.71
CA GLU A 3 -10.69 16.33 33.35
C GLU A 3 -10.90 14.82 33.40
N PRO A 4 -11.75 14.26 32.51
CA PRO A 4 -11.98 12.83 32.47
C PRO A 4 -10.69 12.10 32.07
N LEU A 5 -10.23 11.21 32.94
CA LEU A 5 -9.06 10.36 32.70
C LEU A 5 -9.45 9.06 31.99
N LEU A 6 -8.67 8.70 30.97
CA LEU A 6 -8.91 7.52 30.13
C LEU A 6 -7.94 6.40 30.47
N LYS A 7 -8.44 5.16 30.60
CA LYS A 7 -7.61 3.98 30.87
C LYS A 7 -6.82 3.58 29.63
N ILE A 8 -5.60 3.08 29.82
CA ILE A 8 -4.74 2.58 28.74
C ILE A 8 -5.44 1.58 27.80
N GLY A 9 -6.32 0.71 28.34
CA GLY A 9 -7.07 -0.26 27.55
C GLY A 9 -8.14 0.37 26.65
N GLN A 10 -8.81 1.43 27.12
CA GLN A 10 -9.79 2.18 26.32
C GLN A 10 -9.10 2.90 25.17
N ILE A 11 -7.94 3.51 25.44
CA ILE A 11 -7.13 4.21 24.44
C ILE A 11 -6.60 3.24 23.39
N ALA A 12 -6.08 2.08 23.84
CA ALA A 12 -5.62 1.01 22.98
C ALA A 12 -6.72 0.53 22.00
N ALA A 13 -7.93 0.30 22.53
CA ALA A 13 -9.08 -0.08 21.71
C ALA A 13 -9.48 1.03 20.73
N PHE A 14 -9.54 2.28 21.18
CA PHE A 14 -9.92 3.43 20.36
C PHE A 14 -9.01 3.63 19.14
N PHE A 15 -7.68 3.54 19.33
CA PHE A 15 -6.71 3.68 18.24
C PHE A 15 -6.38 2.37 17.52
N ASN A 16 -7.04 1.27 17.88
CA ASN A 16 -6.74 -0.07 17.37
C ASN A 16 -5.24 -0.45 17.48
N VAL A 17 -4.62 -0.12 18.62
CA VAL A 17 -3.23 -0.46 18.95
C VAL A 17 -3.17 -1.33 20.19
N SER A 18 -2.15 -2.16 20.30
CA SER A 18 -1.97 -2.95 21.53
C SER A 18 -1.60 -2.06 22.73
N VAL A 19 -2.06 -2.44 23.93
CA VAL A 19 -1.59 -1.83 25.20
C VAL A 19 -0.06 -1.88 25.29
N LYS A 20 0.57 -2.93 24.76
CA LYS A 20 2.02 -3.08 24.68
C LYS A 20 2.67 -1.97 23.84
N ALA A 21 2.05 -1.55 22.74
CA ALA A 21 2.55 -0.45 21.91
C ALA A 21 2.55 0.87 22.68
N ILE A 22 1.47 1.19 23.39
CA ILE A 22 1.39 2.40 24.23
C ILE A 22 2.49 2.38 25.30
N ARG A 23 2.72 1.24 25.96
CA ARG A 23 3.83 1.08 26.93
C ARG A 23 5.22 1.27 26.31
N ILE A 24 5.40 0.95 25.03
CA ILE A 24 6.66 1.23 24.31
C ILE A 24 6.84 2.74 24.13
N TYR A 25 5.78 3.47 23.78
CA TYR A 25 5.81 4.93 23.66
C TYR A 25 6.07 5.61 25.01
N GLU A 26 5.50 5.07 26.10
CA GLU A 26 5.83 5.45 27.48
C GLU A 26 7.32 5.24 27.79
N LYS A 27 7.87 4.05 27.48
CA LYS A 27 9.28 3.75 27.71
C LYS A 27 10.22 4.66 26.92
N LYS A 28 9.78 5.14 25.76
CA LYS A 28 10.53 6.13 24.95
C LYS A 28 10.34 7.57 25.45
N GLY A 29 9.46 7.78 26.43
CA GLY A 29 9.16 9.07 27.03
C GLY A 29 8.49 10.02 26.05
N ILE A 30 7.66 9.48 25.14
CA ILE A 30 6.89 10.31 24.20
C ILE A 30 5.53 10.66 24.80
N ILE A 31 4.96 9.75 25.57
CA ILE A 31 3.71 9.94 26.32
C ILE A 31 3.96 9.46 27.74
N ILE A 32 3.44 10.15 28.73
CA ILE A 32 3.60 9.81 30.14
C ILE A 32 2.18 9.68 30.71
N PRO A 33 1.84 8.63 31.48
CA PRO A 33 0.53 8.56 32.11
C PRO A 33 0.35 9.71 33.09
N ALA A 34 -0.78 10.40 33.01
CA ALA A 34 -1.15 11.45 33.98
C ALA A 34 -1.30 10.90 35.40
N LYS A 35 -1.78 9.65 35.53
CA LYS A 35 -1.90 8.97 36.82
C LYS A 35 -1.62 7.48 36.68
N ILE A 36 -0.92 6.93 37.68
CA ILE A 36 -0.79 5.50 37.89
C ILE A 36 -1.48 5.19 39.21
N ASP A 37 -2.45 4.29 39.16
CA ASP A 37 -3.15 3.80 40.35
C ASP A 37 -2.20 2.94 41.18
N PRO A 38 -1.99 3.25 42.47
CA PRO A 38 -0.97 2.60 43.30
C PRO A 38 -1.35 1.16 43.68
N ASP A 39 -2.64 0.85 43.76
CA ASP A 39 -3.15 -0.44 44.24
C ASP A 39 -3.23 -1.46 43.09
N THR A 40 -3.59 -0.99 41.89
CA THR A 40 -3.83 -1.85 40.72
C THR A 40 -2.76 -1.73 39.63
N GLY A 41 -1.96 -0.66 39.64
CA GLY A 41 -1.00 -0.35 38.58
C GLY A 41 -1.65 0.11 37.27
N TYR A 42 -2.95 0.40 37.26
CA TYR A 42 -3.63 0.93 36.07
C TYR A 42 -3.12 2.32 35.71
N ARG A 43 -2.97 2.56 34.40
CA ARG A 43 -2.50 3.82 33.83
C ARG A 43 -3.66 4.61 33.25
N TYR A 44 -3.63 5.89 33.53
CA TYR A 44 -4.65 6.86 33.15
C TYR A 44 -4.02 8.04 32.42
N TYR A 45 -4.71 8.53 31.39
CA TYR A 45 -4.24 9.60 30.52
C TYR A 45 -5.27 10.71 30.38
N THR A 46 -4.81 11.94 30.20
CA THR A 46 -5.68 13.09 29.89
C THR A 46 -6.06 13.12 28.41
N ALA A 47 -7.04 13.95 28.05
CA ALA A 47 -7.43 14.17 26.66
C ALA A 47 -6.27 14.70 25.80
N ASP A 48 -5.45 15.61 26.33
CA ASP A 48 -4.28 16.17 25.62
C ASP A 48 -3.21 15.10 25.33
N GLN A 49 -3.01 14.17 26.25
CA GLN A 49 -2.10 13.03 26.05
C GLN A 49 -2.63 12.08 24.98
N VAL A 50 -3.95 11.93 24.88
CA VAL A 50 -4.60 11.17 23.80
C VAL A 50 -4.45 11.87 22.45
N GLN A 51 -4.55 13.20 22.39
CA GLN A 51 -4.24 13.95 21.17
C GLN A 51 -2.76 13.79 20.76
N THR A 52 -1.86 13.85 21.73
CA THR A 52 -0.42 13.58 21.50
C THR A 52 -0.19 12.17 20.95
N LEU A 53 -0.92 11.18 21.46
CA LEU A 53 -0.88 9.82 20.93
C LEU A 53 -1.39 9.73 19.49
N ALA A 54 -2.46 10.44 19.16
CA ALA A 54 -2.97 10.49 17.79
C ALA A 54 -1.89 11.02 16.82
N ALA A 55 -1.25 12.15 17.15
CA ALA A 55 -0.16 12.71 16.35
C ALA A 55 1.03 11.74 16.22
N LEU A 56 1.42 11.06 17.30
CA LEU A 56 2.46 10.03 17.27
C LEU A 56 2.13 8.92 16.27
N LEU A 57 0.88 8.43 16.28
CA LEU A 57 0.44 7.32 15.44
C LEU A 57 0.40 7.73 13.97
N GLU A 58 -0.06 8.93 13.67
CA GLU A 58 -0.04 9.50 12.31
C GLU A 58 1.39 9.59 11.78
N LEU A 59 2.32 10.19 12.53
CA LEU A 59 3.72 10.28 12.12
C LEU A 59 4.36 8.88 11.99
N LYS A 60 4.00 7.94 12.86
CA LYS A 60 4.49 6.56 12.77
C LYS A 60 4.00 5.88 11.49
N ALA A 61 2.77 6.15 11.05
CA ALA A 61 2.19 5.65 9.79
C ALA A 61 2.87 6.27 8.56
N LEU A 62 3.28 7.55 8.64
CA LEU A 62 4.05 8.22 7.59
C LEU A 62 5.50 7.70 7.45
N GLY A 63 5.95 6.83 8.35
CA GLY A 63 7.27 6.22 8.30
C GLY A 63 8.33 6.97 9.12
N PHE A 64 7.94 7.83 10.05
CA PHE A 64 8.86 8.38 11.03
C PHE A 64 9.26 7.34 12.09
N SER A 65 10.51 7.45 12.55
CA SER A 65 11.04 6.69 13.69
C SER A 65 10.58 7.29 15.02
N LEU A 66 10.57 6.50 16.08
CA LEU A 66 10.15 6.98 17.40
C LEU A 66 11.05 8.11 17.96
N SER A 67 12.32 8.16 17.55
CA SER A 67 13.23 9.26 17.89
C SER A 67 12.86 10.55 17.18
N GLU A 68 12.58 10.50 15.86
CA GLU A 68 12.11 11.67 15.11
C GLU A 68 10.79 12.19 15.68
N ILE A 69 9.84 11.28 15.94
CA ILE A 69 8.53 11.62 16.51
C ILE A 69 8.67 12.31 17.86
N LYS A 70 9.58 11.80 18.72
CA LYS A 70 9.84 12.43 20.01
C LYS A 70 10.31 13.87 19.85
N SER A 71 11.27 14.12 18.96
CA SER A 71 11.78 15.47 18.69
C SER A 71 10.71 16.40 18.11
N ILE A 72 9.83 15.88 17.25
CA ILE A 72 8.69 16.63 16.69
C ILE A 72 7.73 17.05 17.81
N ILE A 73 7.26 16.08 18.61
CA ILE A 73 6.26 16.31 19.66
C ILE A 73 6.80 17.18 20.79
N SER A 74 8.08 17.08 21.14
CA SER A 74 8.68 17.90 22.19
C SER A 74 9.00 19.33 21.75
N GLY A 75 8.63 19.73 20.52
CA GLY A 75 8.99 21.05 19.96
C GLY A 75 10.49 21.23 19.73
N GLY A 76 11.24 20.12 19.61
CA GLY A 76 12.69 20.12 19.40
C GLY A 76 13.11 20.46 17.97
N ILE A 77 12.15 20.72 17.09
CA ILE A 77 12.36 21.15 15.71
C ILE A 77 11.46 22.36 15.42
N ASN A 78 11.95 23.27 14.57
CA ASN A 78 11.13 24.38 14.08
C ASN A 78 10.22 23.92 12.92
N ASP A 79 9.26 24.77 12.56
CA ASP A 79 8.28 24.47 11.51
C ASP A 79 8.93 24.19 10.15
N SER A 80 10.01 24.90 9.82
CA SER A 80 10.76 24.72 8.56
C SER A 80 11.37 23.32 8.47
N ASP A 81 12.00 22.86 9.55
CA ASP A 81 12.62 21.54 9.65
C ASP A 81 11.59 20.42 9.62
N LEU A 82 10.42 20.63 10.24
CA LEU A 82 9.29 19.70 10.17
C LEU A 82 8.78 19.56 8.73
N VAL A 83 8.54 20.69 8.04
CA VAL A 83 8.11 20.70 6.64
C VAL A 83 9.13 19.99 5.76
N ALA A 84 10.43 20.28 5.95
CA ALA A 84 11.50 19.61 5.21
C ALA A 84 11.51 18.09 5.47
N ALA A 85 11.27 17.65 6.70
CA ALA A 85 11.19 16.23 7.04
C ALA A 85 10.00 15.54 6.37
N LEU A 86 8.83 16.18 6.35
CA LEU A 86 7.64 15.70 5.65
C LEU A 86 7.87 15.58 4.14
N VAL A 87 8.51 16.57 3.52
CA VAL A 87 8.87 16.54 2.10
C VAL A 87 9.82 15.37 1.80
N ARG A 88 10.83 15.14 2.65
CA ARG A 88 11.73 13.98 2.51
C ARG A 88 10.98 12.65 2.56
N LYS A 89 10.04 12.48 3.50
CA LYS A 89 9.21 11.26 3.57
C LYS A 89 8.33 11.10 2.33
N ARG A 90 7.74 12.19 1.84
CA ARG A 90 6.94 12.19 0.60
C ARG A 90 7.76 11.69 -0.59
N LEU A 91 8.95 12.25 -0.81
CA LEU A 91 9.84 11.84 -1.90
C LEU A 91 10.22 10.35 -1.79
N ALA A 92 10.59 9.89 -0.59
CA ALA A 92 10.93 8.49 -0.37
C ALA A 92 9.76 7.54 -0.71
N TRP A 93 8.51 7.92 -0.41
CA TRP A 93 7.34 7.14 -0.80
C TRP A 93 7.06 7.20 -2.31
N GLN A 94 7.32 8.33 -2.97
CA GLN A 94 7.22 8.43 -4.43
C GLN A 94 8.23 7.51 -5.12
N ASP A 95 9.46 7.45 -4.62
CA ASP A 95 10.48 6.53 -5.11
C ASP A 95 10.08 5.06 -4.88
N ALA A 96 9.48 4.76 -3.72
CA ALA A 96 8.96 3.43 -3.43
C ALA A 96 7.82 3.03 -4.38
N ILE A 97 6.92 3.96 -4.72
CA ILE A 97 5.85 3.75 -5.71
C ILE A 97 6.45 3.45 -7.08
N ALA A 98 7.41 4.26 -7.54
CA ALA A 98 8.08 4.05 -8.82
C ALA A 98 8.80 2.69 -8.87
N SER A 99 9.49 2.31 -7.79
CA SER A 99 10.14 1.00 -7.67
C SER A 99 9.14 -0.16 -7.69
N ALA A 100 8.01 -0.01 -7.00
CA ALA A 100 6.94 -1.01 -7.01
C ALA A 100 6.32 -1.16 -8.42
N GLN A 101 6.10 -0.06 -9.13
CA GLN A 101 5.57 -0.09 -10.49
C GLN A 101 6.51 -0.83 -11.44
N ASN A 102 7.82 -0.54 -11.37
CA ASN A 102 8.81 -1.26 -12.19
C ASN A 102 8.79 -2.79 -11.95
N LYS A 103 8.51 -3.22 -10.72
CA LYS A 103 8.37 -4.65 -10.37
C LYS A 103 7.10 -5.25 -10.94
N ILE A 104 5.98 -4.52 -10.90
CA ILE A 104 4.72 -4.95 -11.52
C ILE A 104 4.92 -5.14 -13.02
N ASP A 105 5.51 -4.15 -13.70
CA ASP A 105 5.75 -4.23 -15.15
C ASP A 105 6.67 -5.41 -15.51
N ALA A 106 7.64 -5.72 -14.65
CA ALA A 106 8.51 -6.89 -14.84
C ALA A 106 7.74 -8.21 -14.72
N ILE A 107 6.85 -8.32 -13.74
CA ILE A 107 5.96 -9.48 -13.57
C ILE A 107 5.06 -9.64 -14.80
N ASP A 108 4.48 -8.56 -15.31
CA ASP A 108 3.59 -8.58 -16.47
C ASP A 108 4.33 -9.03 -17.74
N ARG A 109 5.54 -8.50 -17.98
CA ARG A 109 6.39 -8.94 -19.10
C ARG A 109 6.70 -10.43 -19.04
N ILE A 110 7.09 -10.94 -17.87
CA ILE A 110 7.40 -12.36 -17.69
C ILE A 110 6.14 -13.21 -17.92
N THR A 111 5.01 -12.79 -17.36
CA THR A 111 3.72 -13.48 -17.53
C THR A 111 3.33 -13.57 -18.99
N GLU A 112 3.51 -12.49 -19.75
CA GLU A 112 3.21 -12.46 -21.19
C GLU A 112 4.14 -13.36 -22.00
N CYS A 113 5.44 -13.37 -21.70
CA CYS A 113 6.39 -14.28 -22.32
C CYS A 113 6.00 -15.75 -22.09
N ILE A 114 5.59 -16.11 -20.87
CA ILE A 114 5.17 -17.48 -20.54
C ILE A 114 3.90 -17.87 -21.31
N LYS A 115 2.92 -16.96 -21.44
CA LYS A 115 1.70 -17.21 -22.22
C LYS A 115 2.00 -17.47 -23.69
N LYS A 116 2.78 -16.58 -24.32
CA LYS A 116 3.18 -16.72 -25.73
C LYS A 116 3.97 -18.00 -25.99
N SER A 117 4.89 -18.34 -25.08
CA SER A 117 5.64 -19.60 -25.18
C SER A 117 4.70 -20.80 -25.13
N LYS A 118 3.70 -20.82 -24.22
CA LYS A 118 2.72 -21.91 -24.16
C LYS A 118 1.86 -22.00 -25.43
N GLU A 119 1.45 -20.87 -25.99
CA GLU A 119 0.70 -20.85 -27.25
C GLU A 119 1.52 -21.39 -28.41
N ALA A 120 2.80 -21.00 -28.51
CA ALA A 120 3.72 -21.51 -29.52
C ALA A 120 3.97 -23.02 -29.36
N THR A 121 4.17 -23.52 -28.13
CA THR A 121 4.29 -24.96 -27.86
C THR A 121 3.01 -25.71 -28.22
N LYS A 122 1.83 -25.19 -27.85
CA LYS A 122 0.54 -25.79 -28.19
C LYS A 122 0.31 -25.87 -29.70
N LEU A 123 0.82 -24.89 -30.46
CA LEU A 123 0.76 -24.90 -31.93
C LEU A 123 1.69 -25.96 -32.54
N GLN A 124 2.85 -26.21 -31.92
CA GLN A 124 3.80 -27.25 -32.32
C GLN A 124 3.31 -28.67 -32.00
N GLU A 125 2.49 -28.84 -30.97
CA GLU A 125 1.90 -30.13 -30.57
C GLU A 125 0.69 -30.56 -31.44
N LEU A 126 0.25 -29.72 -32.39
CA LEU A 126 -0.85 -30.07 -33.29
C LEU A 126 -0.45 -31.16 -34.29
N THR A 127 -1.35 -32.11 -34.54
CA THR A 127 -1.16 -33.10 -35.62
C THR A 127 -1.20 -32.43 -36.99
N ASP A 128 -0.68 -33.10 -38.03
CA ASP A 128 -0.66 -32.54 -39.39
C ASP A 128 -2.08 -32.23 -39.90
N GLU A 129 -3.08 -33.06 -39.57
CA GLU A 129 -4.50 -32.80 -39.87
C GLU A 129 -5.05 -31.57 -39.14
N GLN A 130 -4.69 -31.38 -37.87
CA GLN A 130 -5.13 -30.22 -37.09
C GLN A 130 -4.47 -28.92 -37.60
N ARG A 131 -3.19 -28.98 -38.02
CA ARG A 131 -2.49 -27.86 -38.66
C ARG A 131 -3.09 -27.53 -40.03
N ALA A 132 -3.40 -28.55 -40.84
CA ALA A 132 -4.07 -28.38 -42.12
C ALA A 132 -5.46 -27.73 -41.95
N TRP A 133 -6.25 -28.18 -40.97
CA TRP A 133 -7.54 -27.57 -40.67
C TRP A 133 -7.42 -26.12 -40.18
N LEU A 134 -6.40 -25.78 -39.40
CA LEU A 134 -6.14 -24.41 -38.94
C LEU A 134 -5.78 -23.49 -40.12
N LEU A 135 -4.98 -23.97 -41.07
CA LEU A 135 -4.60 -23.23 -42.28
C LEU A 135 -5.80 -23.01 -43.20
N VAL A 136 -6.62 -24.04 -43.44
CA VAL A 136 -7.88 -23.91 -44.18
C VAL A 136 -8.79 -22.88 -43.51
N LYS A 137 -8.91 -22.92 -42.18
CA LYS A 137 -9.71 -21.96 -41.43
C LYS A 137 -9.18 -20.52 -41.57
N MET A 138 -7.86 -20.29 -41.54
CA MET A 138 -7.28 -18.95 -41.74
C MET A 138 -7.51 -18.42 -43.15
N VAL A 139 -7.21 -19.23 -44.17
CA VAL A 139 -7.37 -18.84 -45.60
C VAL A 139 -8.83 -18.57 -45.93
N CYS A 140 -9.76 -19.41 -45.44
CA CYS A 140 -11.18 -19.22 -45.69
C CYS A 140 -11.80 -18.04 -44.91
N VAL A 141 -11.22 -17.61 -43.79
CA VAL A 141 -11.69 -16.42 -43.05
C VAL A 141 -11.32 -15.13 -43.78
N GLU A 142 -10.16 -15.07 -44.43
CA GLU A 142 -9.77 -13.96 -45.31
C GLU A 142 -10.63 -13.92 -46.59
N ASP A 143 -10.96 -15.08 -47.17
CA ASP A 143 -11.89 -15.17 -48.31
C ASP A 143 -13.32 -14.74 -47.95
N LEU A 144 -13.80 -15.05 -46.73
CA LEU A 144 -15.12 -14.59 -46.27
C LEU A 144 -15.18 -13.07 -46.06
N TYR A 145 -14.11 -12.44 -45.56
CA TYR A 145 -14.05 -10.99 -45.43
C TYR A 145 -13.92 -10.30 -46.79
N GLY A 146 -13.10 -10.85 -47.70
CA GLY A 146 -12.97 -10.38 -49.07
C GLY A 146 -14.27 -10.50 -49.88
N GLN A 147 -14.99 -11.62 -49.76
CA GLN A 147 -16.29 -11.81 -50.41
C GLN A 147 -17.37 -10.88 -49.84
N LYS A 148 -17.36 -10.61 -48.53
CA LYS A 148 -18.32 -9.68 -47.91
C LYS A 148 -18.10 -8.24 -48.38
N VAL A 149 -16.84 -7.78 -48.43
CA VAL A 149 -16.46 -6.47 -48.97
C VAL A 149 -16.78 -6.35 -50.45
N LEU A 150 -16.54 -7.40 -51.25
CA LEU A 150 -16.92 -7.42 -52.66
C LEU A 150 -18.44 -7.44 -52.87
N SER A 151 -19.19 -8.14 -52.01
CA SER A 151 -20.66 -8.14 -52.07
C SER A 151 -21.26 -6.79 -51.70
N GLU A 152 -20.63 -6.03 -50.79
CA GLU A 152 -21.07 -4.67 -50.43
C GLU A 152 -20.67 -3.65 -51.51
N ALA A 153 -19.51 -3.83 -52.16
CA ALA A 153 -19.04 -2.96 -53.25
C ALA A 153 -19.79 -3.16 -54.59
N LEU A 154 -20.43 -4.30 -54.81
CA LEU A 154 -21.25 -4.59 -56.00
C LEU A 154 -22.70 -4.09 -55.90
N TRP A 155 -23.10 -3.53 -54.76
CA TRP A 155 -24.44 -2.97 -54.52
C TRP A 155 -24.45 -1.44 -54.27
N LEU A 156 -23.33 -0.76 -54.58
CA LEU A 156 -23.21 0.71 -54.70
C LEU A 156 -23.03 1.09 -56.17
#